data_AF-A0A2N5AD62-F1
#
_entry.id   AF-A0A2N5AD62-F1
#
_cell.length_a   1.000
_cell.length_b   1.000
_cell.length_c   1.000
_cell.angle_alpha   90.00
_cell.angle_beta   90.00
_cell.angle_gamma   90.00
#
_symmetry.space_group_name_H-M   'P 1'
#
loop_
_entity.id
_entity.type
_entity.pdbx_description
1 polymer ?
#
loop_
_entity_poly.entity_id
_entity_poly.type
_entity_poly.pdbx_seq_one_letter_code
_entity_poly.pdbx_strand_id
1 'polypeptide(L)' 'MKALVLDQIDNRTVAAIKAIDLPALAEGDVQVAIDWSSLNYKDALAITGKGKIIRQFPMVPGIDFAGRVSES' A
#
# COMPACT_ATOMS: atom_id res chain seq x y z
N MET A 1 10.23 -5.93 3.18
CA MET A 1 9.08 -6.78 2.78
C MET A 1 8.72 -6.55 1.30
N LYS A 2 7.91 -7.42 0.68
CA LYS A 2 7.36 -7.17 -0.67
C LYS A 2 6.03 -6.40 -0.56
N ALA A 3 5.82 -5.42 -1.43
CA ALA A 3 4.57 -4.65 -1.51
C ALA A 3 4.24 -4.27 -2.95
N LEU A 4 2.96 -4.05 -3.25
CA LEU A 4 2.54 -3.34 -4.45
C LEU A 4 2.78 -1.85 -4.23
N VAL A 5 3.62 -1.22 -5.05
CA VAL A 5 3.94 0.20 -4.95
C VAL A 5 3.41 0.92 -6.18
N LEU A 6 2.68 2.00 -5.94
CA LEU A 6 2.25 2.96 -6.95
C LEU A 6 3.25 4.10 -6.99
N ASP A 7 3.85 4.35 -8.14
CA ASP A 7 4.62 5.55 -8.48
C ASP A 7 3.86 6.42 -9.47
N GLN A 8 4.38 7.61 -9.72
CA GLN A 8 3.94 8.48 -10.80
C GLN A 8 5.11 8.84 -11.71
N ILE A 9 4.99 8.47 -12.99
CA ILE A 9 5.97 8.79 -14.04
C ILE A 9 5.20 9.46 -15.18
N ASP A 10 5.62 10.66 -15.59
CA ASP A 10 4.96 11.43 -16.65
C ASP A 10 3.43 11.56 -16.45
N ASN A 11 3.01 11.87 -15.22
CA ASN A 11 1.61 11.95 -14.78
C ASN A 11 0.80 10.65 -14.94
N ARG A 12 1.44 9.50 -15.14
CA ARG A 12 0.79 8.19 -15.17
C ARG A 12 1.15 7.39 -13.93
N THR A 13 0.14 6.77 -13.34
CA THR A 13 0.36 5.83 -12.25
C THR A 13 1.00 4.56 -12.79
N VAL A 14 2.10 4.13 -12.17
CA VAL A 14 2.79 2.88 -12.48
C VAL A 14 2.76 2.00 -11.24
N ALA A 15 2.20 0.80 -11.38
CA ALA A 15 2.06 -0.17 -10.30
C ALA A 15 3.07 -1.30 -10.47
N ALA A 16 3.89 -1.58 -9.45
CA ALA A 16 4.86 -2.68 -9.48
C ALA A 16 5.02 -3.32 -8.10
N ILE A 17 5.25 -4.64 -8.08
CA ILE A 17 5.67 -5.31 -6.84
C ILE A 17 7.14 -4.98 -6.60
N LYS A 18 7.44 -4.39 -5.44
CA LYS A 18 8.80 -3.99 -5.04
C LYS A 18 9.14 -4.53 -3.65
N ALA A 19 10.44 -4.69 -3.40
CA ALA A 19 10.93 -4.79 -2.03
C ALA A 19 10.97 -3.37 -1.44
N ILE A 20 10.43 -3.22 -0.23
CA ILE A 20 10.46 -1.98 0.56
C ILE A 20 10.95 -2.28 1.97
N ASP A 21 11.56 -1.29 2.60
CA ASP A 21 11.91 -1.37 4.02
C ASP A 21 10.68 -1.14 4.89
N LEU A 22 10.68 -1.74 6.08
CA LEU A 22 9.66 -1.46 7.08
C LEU A 22 10.01 -0.13 7.76
N PRO A 23 9.01 0.75 7.98
CA PRO A 23 9.24 1.93 8.79
C PRO A 23 9.56 1.52 10.23
N ALA A 24 10.34 2.36 10.93
CA ALA A 24 10.50 2.21 12.36
C ALA A 24 9.15 2.43 13.05
N LEU A 25 8.85 1.61 14.05
CA LEU A 25 7.65 1.75 14.87
C LEU A 25 7.86 2.88 15.89
N ALA A 26 6.86 3.73 16.05
CA ALA A 26 6.77 4.65 17.17
C ALA A 26 6.08 3.97 18.37
N GLU A 27 6.18 4.60 19.54
CA GLU A 27 5.46 4.12 20.73
C GLU A 27 3.94 4.11 20.48
N GLY A 28 3.31 2.96 20.72
CA GLY A 28 1.87 2.76 20.50
C GLY A 28 1.48 2.28 19.10
N ASP A 29 2.45 2.12 18.18
CA ASP A 29 2.19 1.53 16.87
C ASP A 29 2.05 0.00 16.95
N VAL A 30 1.24 -0.57 16.05
CA VAL A 30 1.10 -2.03 15.91
C VAL A 30 1.60 -2.45 14.55
N GLN A 31 2.56 -3.36 14.53
CA GLN A 31 3.01 -4.00 13.30
C GLN A 31 2.24 -5.29 13.04
N VAL A 32 1.71 -5.42 11.83
CA VAL A 32 0.93 -6.59 11.41
C VAL A 32 1.63 -7.28 10.24
N ALA A 33 1.90 -8.58 10.39
CA ALA A 33 2.28 -9.46 9.30
C ALA A 33 1.02 -9.82 8.50
N ILE A 34 0.87 -9.21 7.32
CA ILE A 34 -0.32 -9.34 6.47
C ILE A 34 -0.33 -10.70 5.76
N ASP A 35 -1.44 -11.44 5.92
CA ASP A 35 -1.67 -12.73 5.26
C ASP A 35 -2.66 -12.57 4.08
N TRP A 36 -3.62 -11.65 4.20
CA TRP A 36 -4.69 -11.42 3.21
C TRP A 36 -4.99 -9.94 3.00
N SER A 37 -5.50 -9.62 1.82
CA SER A 37 -6.06 -8.32 1.45
C SER A 37 -7.18 -8.53 0.41
N SER A 38 -7.82 -7.45 -0.02
CA SER A 38 -8.91 -7.46 -0.99
C SER A 38 -8.63 -6.43 -2.10
N LEU A 39 -9.42 -6.49 -3.17
CA LEU A 39 -9.46 -5.44 -4.18
C LEU A 39 -10.88 -4.88 -4.26
N ASN A 40 -11.06 -3.69 -3.70
CA ASN A 40 -12.29 -2.93 -3.86
C ASN A 40 -12.24 -2.07 -5.11
N TYR A 41 -13.39 -1.51 -5.51
CA TYR A 41 -13.46 -0.55 -6.62
C TYR A 41 -12.53 0.66 -6.40
N LYS A 42 -12.39 1.12 -5.15
CA LYS A 42 -11.50 2.23 -4.79
C LYS A 42 -10.02 1.87 -4.98
N ASP A 43 -9.63 0.64 -4.69
CA ASP A 43 -8.27 0.16 -4.93
C ASP A 43 -7.98 0.08 -6.43
N ALA A 44 -8.94 -0.41 -7.23
CA ALA A 44 -8.82 -0.42 -8.68
C ALA A 44 -8.66 1.00 -9.26
N LEU A 45 -9.43 1.98 -8.76
CA LEU A 45 -9.26 3.39 -9.15
C LEU A 45 -7.86 3.92 -8.78
N ALA A 46 -7.37 3.63 -7.58
CA ALA A 46 -6.04 4.00 -7.13
C ALA A 46 -4.94 3.40 -8.02
N ILE A 47 -4.98 2.08 -8.23
CA ILE A 47 -3.99 1.33 -9.01
C ILE A 47 -3.96 1.77 -10.48
N THR A 48 -5.13 2.07 -11.06
CA THR A 48 -5.24 2.55 -12.45
C THR A 48 -5.02 4.06 -12.61
N GLY A 49 -4.78 4.79 -11.52
CA GLY A 49 -4.62 6.24 -11.52
C GLY A 49 -5.88 7.04 -11.84
N LYS A 50 -7.07 6.41 -11.82
CA LYS A 50 -8.36 7.04 -12.09
C LYS A 50 -8.96 7.64 -10.82
N GLY A 51 -9.81 8.66 -10.97
CA GLY A 51 -10.59 9.22 -9.86
C GLY A 51 -9.79 10.05 -8.84
N LYS A 52 -8.49 10.28 -9.06
CA LYS A 52 -7.60 11.08 -8.17
C LYS A 52 -7.66 10.62 -6.69
N ILE A 53 -7.74 9.29 -6.48
CA ILE A 53 -7.77 8.69 -5.14
C ILE A 53 -6.44 8.93 -4.41
N ILE A 54 -5.31 8.75 -5.11
CA ILE A 54 -3.97 8.94 -4.56
C ILE A 54 -3.54 10.40 -4.72
N ARG A 55 -3.04 10.98 -3.64
CA ARG A 55 -2.53 12.38 -3.60
C ARG A 55 -1.02 12.48 -3.38
N GLN A 56 -0.40 11.41 -2.90
CA GLN A 56 1.03 11.34 -2.58
C GLN A 56 1.60 10.04 -3.13
N PHE A 57 2.74 10.16 -3.81
CA PHE A 57 3.50 9.05 -4.36
C PHE A 57 4.93 9.08 -3.78
N PRO A 58 5.59 7.94 -3.57
CA PRO A 58 5.09 6.58 -3.76
C PRO A 58 4.05 6.17 -2.72
N MET A 59 3.18 5.20 -3.04
CA MET A 59 2.15 4.69 -2.12
C MET A 59 1.93 3.17 -2.26
N VAL A 60 1.76 2.49 -1.13
CA VAL A 60 1.24 1.11 -1.09
C VAL A 60 -0.29 1.17 -1.00
N PRO A 61 -1.04 0.66 -2.00
CA PRO A 61 -2.50 0.68 -1.99
C PRO A 61 -3.07 -0.53 -1.23
N GLY A 62 -4.39 -0.53 -1.05
CA GLY A 62 -5.12 -1.56 -0.31
C GLY A 62 -5.72 -0.96 0.97
N ILE A 63 -7.04 -0.84 0.99
CA ILE A 63 -7.74 -0.28 2.15
C ILE A 63 -8.08 -1.33 3.22
N ASP A 64 -8.01 -2.61 2.85
CA ASP A 64 -8.29 -3.72 3.75
C ASP A 64 -7.08 -4.65 3.83
N PHE A 65 -6.81 -5.16 5.02
CA PHE A 65 -5.89 -6.27 5.22
C PHE A 65 -6.34 -7.12 6.41
N ALA A 66 -5.90 -8.37 6.45
CA ALA A 66 -6.01 -9.23 7.61
C ALA A 66 -4.71 -10.01 7.80
N GLY A 67 -4.31 -10.18 9.05
CA GLY A 67 -3.03 -10.80 9.38
C GLY A 67 -2.84 -10.95 10.89
N ARG A 68 -1.60 -11.15 11.30
CA ARG A 68 -1.23 -11.38 12.70
C ARG A 68 -0.37 -10.25 13.23
N VAL A 69 -0.62 -9.83 14.46
CA VAL A 69 0.27 -8.89 15.16
C VAL A 69 1.65 -9.51 15.29
N SER A 70 2.67 -8.81 14.79
CA SER A 70 4.07 -9.20 14.92
C SER A 70 4.79 -8.42 16.03
N GLU A 71 4.38 -7.18 16.28
CA GLU A 71 4.93 -6.28 17.31
C GLU A 71 3.85 -5.26 17.72
N SER A 72 3.80 -4.88 19.00
CA SER A 72 2.82 -3.92 19.58
C SER A 72 3.32 -3.31 20.88
#